data_AF-A0A159YYM9-F1
#
_entry.id   AF-A0A159YYM9-F1
#
_cell.length_a   1.000
_cell.length_b   1.000
_cell.length_c   1.000
_cell.angle_alpha   90.00
_cell.angle_beta   90.00
_cell.angle_gamma   90.00
#
_symmetry.space_group_name_H-M   'P 1'
#
loop_
_entity.id
_entity.type
_entity.pdbx_description
1 polymer ?
#
loop_
_entity_poly.entity_id
_entity_poly.type
_entity_poly.pdbx_seq_one_letter_code
_entity_poly.pdbx_strand_id
1 'polypeptide(L)' 'MLVLLTGIIGAVVATPLLNALGIRDWRARGFATGVAAHGIGTARAFQVHETAGAFAGIGMGLNAVLTALIAPAILRLFL' A
#
# COMPACT_ATOMS: atom_id res chain seq x y z
N MET A 1 -15.48 2.00 -7.29
CA MET A 1 -15.09 0.90 -8.20
C MET A 1 -13.64 1.00 -8.66
N LEU A 2 -13.15 2.16 -9.12
CA LEU A 2 -11.75 2.35 -9.53
C LEU A 2 -10.71 1.97 -8.45
N VAL A 3 -10.95 2.35 -7.20
CA VAL A 3 -10.08 2.00 -6.06
C VAL A 3 -10.01 0.49 -5.82
N LEU A 4 -11.13 -0.21 -6.03
CA LEU A 4 -11.19 -1.66 -5.86
C LEU A 4 -10.40 -2.38 -6.96
N LEU A 5 -10.57 -1.95 -8.22
CA LEU A 5 -9.82 -2.48 -9.37
C LEU A 5 -8.32 -2.25 -9.22
N THR A 6 -7.91 -1.02 -8.91
CA THR A 6 -6.49 -0.69 -8.68
C THR A 6 -5.90 -1.46 -7.50
N GLY A 7 -6.67 -1.67 -6.43
CA GLY A 7 -6.27 -2.52 -5.30
C GLY A 7 -6.06 -3.99 -5.70
N ILE A 8 -6.97 -4.57 -6.47
CA ILE A 8 -6.84 -5.96 -6.96
C ILE A 8 -5.64 -6.09 -7.90
N ILE A 9 -5.50 -5.18 -8.87
CA ILE A 9 -4.37 -5.18 -9.82
C ILE A 9 -3.05 -5.07 -9.05
N GLY A 10 -2.95 -4.14 -8.11
CA GLY A 10 -1.76 -3.98 -7.28
C GLY A 10 -1.45 -5.22 -6.44
N ALA A 11 -2.47 -5.86 -5.84
CA ALA A 11 -2.28 -7.08 -5.05
C ALA A 11 -1.74 -8.26 -5.89
N VAL A 12 -2.18 -8.39 -7.14
CA VAL A 12 -1.73 -9.44 -8.06
C VAL A 12 -0.33 -9.14 -8.63
N VAL A 13 -0.08 -7.88 -9.02
CA VAL A 13 1.15 -7.48 -9.71
C VAL A 13 2.31 -7.25 -8.75
N ALA A 14 2.06 -6.83 -7.51
CA ALA A 14 3.15 -6.40 -6.62
C ALA A 14 4.14 -7.52 -6.29
N THR A 15 3.70 -8.75 -6.04
CA THR A 15 4.60 -9.87 -5.72
C THR A 15 5.56 -10.20 -6.87
N PRO A 16 5.08 -10.48 -8.10
CA PRO A 16 5.97 -10.77 -9.23
C PRO A 16 6.83 -9.56 -9.62
N LEU A 17 6.31 -8.33 -9.55
CA LEU A 17 7.09 -7.13 -9.82
C LEU A 17 8.25 -6.96 -8.82
N LEU A 18 7.98 -7.08 -7.52
CA LEU A 18 9.00 -6.94 -6.47
C LEU A 18 10.03 -8.08 -6.53
N ASN A 19 9.63 -9.28 -6.97
CA ASN A 19 10.56 -10.37 -7.26
C ASN A 19 11.47 -10.04 -8.45
N ALA A 20 10.91 -9.50 -9.54
CA ALA A 20 11.68 -9.09 -10.72
C ALA A 20 12.67 -7.95 -10.41
N LEU A 21 12.29 -7.04 -9.50
CA LEU A 21 13.16 -5.99 -8.98
C LEU A 21 14.18 -6.49 -7.94
N GLY A 22 14.17 -7.78 -7.60
CA GLY A 22 15.11 -8.37 -6.66
C GLY A 22 14.93 -7.92 -5.20
N ILE A 23 13.78 -7.33 -4.84
CA ILE A 23 13.53 -6.87 -3.48
C ILE A 23 13.21 -8.08 -2.59
N ARG A 24 14.13 -8.38 -1.68
CA ARG A 24 14.04 -9.54 -0.77
C ARG A 24 13.47 -9.20 0.61
N ASP A 25 13.50 -7.94 1.01
CA ASP A 25 13.04 -7.51 2.34
C ASP A 25 11.49 -7.48 2.41
N TRP A 26 10.92 -8.36 3.23
CA TRP A 26 9.47 -8.45 3.45
C TRP A 26 8.85 -7.18 4.02
N ARG A 27 9.59 -6.40 4.81
CA ARG A 27 9.12 -5.13 5.38
C ARG A 27 8.91 -4.10 4.27
N ALA A 28 9.91 -3.94 3.41
CA ALA A 28 9.87 -3.02 2.28
C ALA A 28 8.77 -3.42 1.28
N ARG A 29 8.68 -4.72 0.97
CA ARG A 29 7.63 -5.26 0.08
C ARG A 29 6.25 -5.00 0.65
N GLY A 30 6.05 -5.35 1.92
CA GLY A 30 4.82 -5.13 2.66
C GLY A 30 4.40 -3.67 2.62
N PHE A 31 5.26 -2.78 3.10
CA PHE A 31 5.01 -1.34 3.11
C PHE A 31 4.61 -0.80 1.74
N ALA A 32 5.38 -1.11 0.70
CA ALA A 32 5.09 -0.66 -0.67
C ALA A 32 3.75 -1.21 -1.18
N THR A 33 3.45 -2.50 -0.95
CA THR A 33 2.19 -3.12 -1.37
C THR A 33 0.98 -2.50 -0.67
N GLY A 34 1.06 -2.23 0.64
CA GLY A 34 -0.04 -1.63 1.41
C GLY A 34 -0.34 -0.20 0.97
N VAL A 35 0.70 0.60 0.71
CA VAL A 35 0.55 1.98 0.22
C VAL A 35 -0.01 2.01 -1.21
N ALA A 36 0.47 1.14 -2.10
CA ALA A 36 0.07 1.16 -3.52
C ALA A 36 -1.28 0.49 -3.80
N ALA A 37 -1.62 -0.57 -3.07
CA ALA A 37 -2.77 -1.45 -3.37
C ALA A 37 -3.85 -1.46 -2.27
N HIS A 38 -3.79 -0.49 -1.35
CA HIS A 38 -4.79 -0.27 -0.31
C HIS A 38 -4.99 -1.50 0.60
N GLY A 39 -6.17 -1.61 1.23
CA GLY A 39 -6.51 -2.71 2.14
C GLY A 39 -6.49 -4.09 1.45
N ILE A 40 -6.82 -4.16 0.16
CA ILE A 40 -6.80 -5.42 -0.62
C ILE A 40 -5.36 -5.93 -0.77
N GLY A 41 -4.43 -5.04 -1.11
CA GLY A 41 -3.00 -5.33 -1.14
C GLY A 41 -2.45 -5.77 0.23
N THR A 42 -2.89 -5.11 1.30
CA THR A 42 -2.51 -5.46 2.68
C THR A 42 -2.98 -6.86 3.07
N ALA A 43 -4.24 -7.20 2.78
CA ALA A 43 -4.76 -8.55 3.00
C ALA A 43 -3.99 -9.60 2.20
N ARG A 44 -3.64 -9.30 0.95
CA ARG A 44 -2.81 -10.20 0.13
C ARG A 44 -1.39 -10.32 0.67
N ALA A 45 -0.80 -9.25 1.19
CA ALA A 45 0.54 -9.28 1.78
C ALA A 45 0.58 -10.22 3.00
N PHE A 46 -0.46 -10.25 3.84
CA PHE A 46 -0.58 -11.23 4.93
C PHE A 46 -0.65 -12.68 4.43
N GLN A 47 -1.30 -12.93 3.29
CA GLN A 47 -1.32 -14.27 2.67
C GLN A 47 0.05 -14.70 2.13
N VAL A 48 0.94 -13.75 1.81
CA VAL A 48 2.28 -14.04 1.30
C VAL A 48 3.29 -14.19 2.44
N HIS A 49 3.29 -13.26 3.40
CA HIS A 49 4.19 -13.30 4.55
C HIS A 49 3.65 -12.39 5.67
N GLU A 50 3.68 -12.88 6.92
CA GLU A 50 3.15 -12.15 8.08
C GLU A 50 3.80 -10.77 8.27
N THR A 51 5.14 -10.70 8.25
CA THR A 51 5.89 -9.43 8.30
C THR A 51 5.53 -8.47 7.16
N ALA A 52 5.25 -8.97 5.95
CA ALA A 52 4.85 -8.10 4.84
C ALA A 52 3.45 -7.53 5.10
N GLY A 53 2.52 -8.34 5.59
CA GLY A 53 1.19 -7.87 6.00
C GLY A 53 1.24 -6.82 7.10
N ALA A 54 2.07 -7.03 8.13
CA ALA A 54 2.23 -6.06 9.22
C ALA A 54 2.74 -4.70 8.72
N PHE A 55 3.78 -4.69 7.89
CA PHE A 55 4.33 -3.46 7.33
C PHE A 55 3.42 -2.81 6.27
N ALA A 56 2.63 -3.60 5.54
CA ALA A 56 1.59 -3.08 4.65
C ALA A 56 0.53 -2.28 5.42
N GLY A 57 0.07 -2.81 6.57
CA GLY A 57 -0.86 -2.11 7.45
C GLY A 57 -0.28 -0.80 7.99
N ILE A 58 0.99 -0.80 8.41
CA ILE A 58 1.69 0.42 8.85
C ILE A 58 1.74 1.45 7.71
N GLY A 59 2.10 1.03 6.50
CA GLY A 59 2.17 1.93 5.34
C GLY A 59 0.82 2.55 5.01
N MET A 60 -0.26 1.76 5.04
CA MET A 60 -1.61 2.26 4.80
C MET A 60 -2.05 3.25 5.90
N GLY A 61 -1.76 2.95 7.17
CA GLY A 61 -2.08 3.85 8.29
C GLY A 61 -1.33 5.17 8.20
N LEU A 62 -0.03 5.14 7.92
CA LEU A 62 0.77 6.36 7.73
C LEU A 62 0.28 7.18 6.54
N ASN A 63 -0.07 6.53 5.43
CA ASN A 63 -0.64 7.22 4.27
C ASN A 63 -1.95 7.93 4.62
N ALA A 64 -2.83 7.30 5.41
CA ALA A 64 -4.07 7.91 5.87
C ALA A 64 -3.82 9.14 6.76
N VAL A 65 -2.89 9.03 7.73
CA VAL A 65 -2.50 10.15 8.60
C VAL A 65 -1.95 11.31 7.77
N LEU A 66 -1.02 11.02 6.85
CA LEU A 66 -0.40 12.04 6.00
C LEU A 66 -1.44 12.73 5.12
N THR A 67 -2.36 11.96 4.54
CA THR A 67 -3.46 12.49 3.73
C THR A 67 -4.38 13.38 4.56
N ALA A 68 -4.72 12.97 5.79
CA ALA A 68 -5.58 13.76 6.68
C ALA A 68 -4.96 15.11 7.08
N LEU A 69 -3.65 15.17 7.23
CA LEU A 69 -2.92 16.41 7.53
C LEU A 69 -2.80 17.33 6.31
N ILE A 70 -2.54 16.75 5.12
CA ILE A 70 -2.30 17.52 3.89
C ILE A 70 -3.60 17.99 3.24
N ALA A 71 -4.66 17.18 3.24
CA ALA A 71 -5.93 17.49 2.61
C ALA A 71 -6.50 18.88 2.96
N PRO A 72 -6.58 19.32 4.24
CA PRO A 72 -7.08 20.65 4.56
C PRO A 72 -6.17 21.78 4.08
N ALA A 73 -4.85 21.58 4.06
CA ALA A 73 -3.91 22.58 3.56
C ALA A 73 -4.07 22.77 2.04
N ILE A 74 -4.24 21.67 1.29
CA ILE A 74 -4.55 21.72 -0.14
C ILE A 74 -5.90 22.41 -0.36
N LEU A 75 -6.93 22.04 0.41
CA LEU A 75 -8.27 22.64 0.25
C LEU A 75 -8.24 24.17 0.41
N ARG A 76 -7.44 24.68 1.35
CA ARG A 76 -7.25 26.13 1.56
C ARG A 76 -6.50 26.86 0.44
N LEU A 77 -5.76 26.15 -0.41
CA LEU A 77 -5.06 26.75 -1.56
C LEU A 77 -6.01 26.93 -2.75
N PHE A 78 -7.07 26.12 -2.84
CA PHE A 78 -8.03 26.12 -3.94
C PHE A 78 -9.34 26.88 -3.62
N LEU A 79 -9.59 27.19 -2.34
CA LEU A 79 -10.69 28.03 -1.85
C LEU A 79 -10.19 29.45 -1.55
#